data_AF-A0A7W1EIF4-F1
#
_entry.id   AF-A0A7W1EIF4-F1
#
_cell.length_a   1.000
_cell.length_b   1.000
_cell.length_c   1.000
_cell.angle_alpha   90.00
_cell.angle_beta   90.00
_cell.angle_gamma   90.00
#
_symmetry.space_group_name_H-M   'P 1'
#
loop_
_entity.id
_entity.type
_entity.pdbx_description
1 polymer ?
#
loop_
_entity_poly.entity_id
_entity_poly.type
_entity_poly.pdbx_seq_one_letter_code
_entity_poly.pdbx_strand_id
1 'polypeptide(L)'
;MAEKSHKKQWISLSIYLQYSIENINNGSFFYHLYFAYLTIKNILRYTYISVLLSCFAALNAQLNSFAYKAAKLTGTFGVYHYQPIDLNANTSAEVADIFIDELDNRGIVLKQNDIQLISKNKTALFDQINAGNNDFIINATEVYRRALKTVDSVLNVLSSKTLNFNENDTAYFLPLVTKPFYSPTLKYHAKRIERYVKSKSYDRVCNGEEFDKIPEKDFNANAQEYSKTIIENF
;
A
#
# COMPACT_ATOMS: atom_id res chain seq x y z
N MET A 1 -68.72 35.55 -32.65
CA MET A 1 -68.09 36.70 -31.97
C MET A 1 -66.69 36.39 -31.38
N ALA A 2 -66.27 35.12 -31.27
CA ALA A 2 -64.97 34.72 -30.69
C ALA A 2 -63.75 34.84 -31.63
N GLU A 3 -63.92 34.86 -32.95
CA GLU A 3 -62.79 34.80 -33.90
C GLU A 3 -62.03 36.13 -34.04
N LYS A 4 -62.66 37.27 -33.77
CA LYS A 4 -62.01 38.60 -33.80
C LYS A 4 -61.12 38.88 -32.58
N SER A 5 -61.29 38.15 -31.48
CA SER A 5 -60.50 38.33 -30.25
C SER A 5 -59.12 37.66 -30.37
N HIS A 6 -59.07 36.44 -30.91
CA HIS A 6 -57.82 35.70 -31.08
C HIS A 6 -56.84 36.38 -32.06
N LYS A 7 -57.34 36.97 -33.16
CA LYS A 7 -56.49 37.67 -34.14
C LYS A 7 -55.81 38.93 -33.57
N LYS A 8 -56.44 39.62 -32.61
CA LYS A 8 -55.84 40.78 -31.92
C LYS A 8 -54.71 40.39 -30.97
N GLN A 9 -54.82 39.23 -30.31
CA GLN A 9 -53.76 38.74 -29.42
C GLN A 9 -52.49 38.33 -30.18
N TRP A 10 -52.63 37.68 -31.33
CA TRP A 10 -51.46 37.28 -32.14
C TRP A 10 -50.71 38.48 -32.76
N ILE A 11 -51.44 39.54 -33.17
CA ILE A 11 -50.82 40.78 -33.67
C ILE A 11 -50.11 41.54 -32.53
N SER A 12 -50.68 41.53 -31.32
CA SER A 12 -50.03 42.13 -30.14
C SER A 12 -48.74 41.38 -29.76
N LEU A 13 -48.74 40.05 -29.87
CA LEU A 13 -47.56 39.24 -29.54
C LEU A 13 -46.44 39.42 -30.57
N SER A 14 -46.79 39.51 -31.86
CA SER A 14 -45.80 39.73 -32.92
C SER A 14 -45.18 41.13 -32.85
N ILE A 15 -45.96 42.17 -32.54
CA ILE A 15 -45.44 43.53 -32.34
C ILE A 15 -44.53 43.59 -31.10
N TYR A 16 -44.89 42.88 -30.01
CA TYR A 16 -44.07 42.83 -28.80
C TYR A 16 -42.75 42.08 -29.01
N LEU A 17 -42.76 40.98 -29.77
CA LEU A 17 -41.56 40.23 -30.14
C LEU A 17 -40.67 41.01 -31.12
N GLN A 18 -41.25 41.72 -32.09
CA GLN A 18 -40.50 42.58 -33.01
C GLN A 18 -39.85 43.76 -32.28
N TYR A 19 -40.58 44.39 -31.36
CA TYR A 19 -40.07 45.48 -30.52
C TYR A 19 -38.98 44.99 -29.54
N SER A 20 -39.10 43.77 -29.01
CA SER A 20 -38.10 43.20 -28.10
C SER A 20 -36.82 42.75 -28.81
N ILE A 21 -36.87 42.43 -30.10
CA ILE A 21 -35.69 42.11 -30.92
C ILE A 21 -35.01 43.40 -31.41
N GLU A 22 -35.77 44.46 -31.67
CA GLU A 22 -35.22 45.77 -32.10
C GLU A 22 -34.69 46.63 -30.94
N ASN A 23 -35.16 46.42 -29.69
CA ASN A 23 -34.65 47.13 -28.49
C ASN A 23 -33.55 46.40 -27.73
N ILE A 24 -32.91 45.39 -28.34
CA ILE A 24 -31.57 44.97 -27.93
C ILE A 24 -30.62 46.09 -28.37
N ASN A 25 -30.63 47.20 -27.62
CA ASN A 25 -29.58 48.18 -27.66
C ASN A 25 -28.30 47.41 -27.35
N ASN A 26 -27.47 47.24 -28.38
CA ASN A 26 -26.24 46.47 -28.38
C ASN A 26 -25.42 46.66 -27.08
N GLY A 27 -25.43 47.87 -26.50
CA GLY A 27 -24.81 48.17 -25.21
C GLY A 27 -25.23 47.26 -24.04
N SER A 28 -26.53 47.03 -23.80
CA SER A 28 -27.01 46.25 -22.63
C SER A 28 -26.60 44.77 -22.71
N PHE A 29 -26.70 44.19 -23.90
CA PHE A 29 -26.25 42.82 -24.16
C PHE A 29 -24.73 42.68 -23.94
N PHE A 30 -23.94 43.65 -24.40
CA PHE A 30 -22.50 43.67 -24.16
C PHE A 30 -22.14 43.82 -22.67
N TYR A 31 -22.89 44.60 -21.88
CA TYR A 31 -22.69 44.68 -20.43
C TYR A 31 -23.00 43.34 -19.73
N HIS A 32 -24.10 42.68 -20.08
CA HIS A 32 -24.42 41.36 -19.52
C HIS A 32 -23.38 40.30 -19.88
N LEU A 33 -22.89 40.27 -21.12
CA LEU A 33 -21.79 39.40 -21.53
C LEU A 33 -20.48 39.74 -20.81
N TYR A 34 -20.17 41.01 -20.62
CA TYR A 34 -18.96 41.45 -19.91
C TYR A 34 -19.02 41.09 -18.41
N PHE A 35 -20.17 41.27 -17.75
CA PHE A 35 -20.38 40.83 -16.37
C PHE A 35 -20.33 39.30 -16.23
N ALA A 36 -20.91 38.55 -17.17
CA ALA A 36 -20.79 37.09 -17.23
C ALA A 36 -19.33 36.65 -17.40
N TYR A 37 -18.58 37.32 -18.29
CA TYR A 37 -17.15 37.05 -18.48
C TYR A 37 -16.33 37.33 -17.21
N LEU A 38 -16.56 38.48 -16.54
CA LEU A 38 -15.87 38.82 -15.30
C LEU A 38 -16.20 37.85 -14.15
N THR A 39 -17.46 37.44 -14.02
CA THR A 39 -17.88 36.46 -13.01
C THR A 39 -17.27 35.08 -13.27
N ILE A 40 -17.30 34.59 -14.52
CA ILE A 40 -16.66 33.33 -14.90
C ILE A 40 -15.13 33.40 -14.66
N LYS A 41 -14.47 34.48 -15.05
CA LYS A 41 -13.02 34.69 -14.82
C LYS A 41 -12.68 34.68 -13.34
N ASN A 42 -13.49 35.31 -12.49
CA ASN A 42 -13.29 35.32 -11.05
C ASN A 42 -13.56 33.94 -10.44
N ILE A 43 -14.62 33.23 -10.85
CA ILE A 43 -14.90 31.86 -10.41
C ILE A 43 -13.73 30.95 -10.75
N LEU A 44 -13.24 30.98 -12.00
CA LEU A 44 -12.08 30.19 -12.43
C LEU A 44 -10.81 30.52 -11.63
N ARG A 45 -10.59 31.79 -11.30
CA ARG A 45 -9.45 32.21 -10.46
C ARG A 45 -9.57 31.65 -9.04
N TYR A 46 -10.75 31.72 -8.42
CA TYR A 46 -10.95 31.23 -7.06
C TYR A 46 -10.96 29.71 -6.98
N THR A 47 -11.52 29.01 -7.96
CA THR A 47 -11.44 27.54 -8.03
C THR A 47 -10.00 27.08 -8.21
N TYR A 48 -9.23 27.74 -9.08
CA TYR A 48 -7.80 27.46 -9.24
C TYR A 48 -7.01 27.66 -7.93
N ILE A 49 -7.24 28.77 -7.22
CA ILE A 49 -6.61 29.03 -5.92
C ILE A 49 -7.02 27.97 -4.89
N SER A 50 -8.31 27.61 -4.83
CA SER A 50 -8.82 26.58 -3.91
C SER A 50 -8.20 25.20 -4.16
N VAL A 51 -8.06 24.80 -5.43
CA VAL A 51 -7.39 23.55 -5.82
C VAL A 51 -5.90 23.59 -5.48
N LEU A 52 -5.22 24.72 -5.69
CA LEU A 52 -3.82 24.87 -5.27
C LEU A 52 -3.66 24.75 -3.74
N LEU A 53 -4.58 25.35 -2.98
CA LEU A 53 -4.55 25.31 -1.52
C LEU A 53 -4.81 23.91 -0.97
N SER A 54 -5.74 23.16 -1.57
CA SER A 54 -6.01 21.77 -1.19
C SER A 54 -4.85 20.84 -1.56
N CYS A 55 -4.21 21.04 -2.72
CA CYS A 55 -2.99 20.33 -3.09
C CYS A 55 -1.84 20.63 -2.11
N PHE A 56 -1.66 21.89 -1.70
CA PHE A 56 -0.62 22.26 -0.74
C PHE A 56 -0.87 21.64 0.65
N ALA A 57 -2.12 21.62 1.11
CA ALA A 57 -2.49 20.95 2.35
C ALA A 57 -2.26 19.43 2.29
N ALA A 58 -2.57 18.79 1.15
CA ALA A 58 -2.35 17.36 0.95
C ALA A 58 -0.85 16.99 0.96
N LEU A 59 0.02 17.82 0.38
CA LEU A 59 1.46 17.61 0.39
C LEU A 59 2.05 17.69 1.82
N ASN A 60 1.61 18.66 2.62
CA ASN A 60 2.06 18.80 4.00
C ASN A 60 1.54 17.66 4.90
N ALA A 61 0.36 17.09 4.61
CA ALA A 61 -0.16 15.94 5.35
C ALA A 61 0.69 14.66 5.18
N GLN A 62 1.39 14.52 4.04
CA GLN A 62 2.26 13.38 3.76
C GLN A 62 3.60 13.44 4.53
N LEU A 63 4.05 14.63 4.91
CA LEU A 63 5.33 14.86 5.62
C LEU A 63 5.31 14.47 7.11
N ASN A 64 4.15 14.09 7.65
CA ASN A 64 4.03 13.73 9.06
C ASN A 64 4.80 12.44 9.38
N SER A 65 5.54 12.46 10.50
CA SER A 65 6.32 11.32 10.99
C SER A 65 5.43 10.12 11.36
N PHE A 66 6.05 8.93 11.41
CA PHE A 66 5.36 7.72 11.87
C PHE A 66 4.76 7.91 13.26
N ALA A 67 5.55 8.41 14.22
CA ALA A 67 5.12 8.64 15.59
C ALA A 67 3.91 9.59 15.66
N TYR A 68 3.89 10.66 14.86
CA TYR A 68 2.73 11.56 14.80
C TYR A 68 1.46 10.84 14.34
N LYS A 69 1.54 10.06 13.25
CA LYS A 69 0.41 9.32 12.71
C LYS A 69 -0.07 8.24 13.70
N ALA A 70 0.87 7.52 14.30
CA ALA A 70 0.60 6.50 15.31
C ALA A 70 -0.05 7.09 16.57
N ALA A 71 0.43 8.25 17.05
CA ALA A 71 -0.16 8.94 18.20
C ALA A 71 -1.60 9.40 17.92
N LYS A 72 -1.88 9.91 16.71
CA LYS A 72 -3.25 10.26 16.32
C LYS A 72 -4.16 9.04 16.25
N LEU A 73 -3.68 7.95 15.67
CA LEU A 73 -4.44 6.71 15.54
C LEU A 73 -4.75 6.09 16.91
N THR A 74 -3.74 5.94 17.77
CA THR A 74 -3.89 5.40 19.13
C THR A 74 -4.77 6.31 20.00
N GLY A 75 -4.63 7.63 19.90
CA GLY A 75 -5.52 8.57 20.57
C GLY A 75 -6.98 8.47 20.10
N THR A 76 -7.19 8.19 18.82
CA THR A 76 -8.55 7.98 18.26
C THR A 76 -9.15 6.68 18.79
N PHE A 77 -8.38 5.58 18.81
CA PHE A 77 -8.83 4.34 19.43
C PHE A 77 -9.08 4.47 20.93
N GLY A 78 -8.29 5.27 21.65
CA GLY A 78 -8.49 5.55 23.06
C GLY A 78 -9.86 6.20 23.36
N VAL A 79 -10.37 7.04 22.46
CA VAL A 79 -11.63 7.78 22.64
C VAL A 79 -12.83 7.03 22.09
N TYR A 80 -12.69 6.38 20.93
CA TYR A 80 -13.83 5.90 20.15
C TYR A 80 -13.96 4.38 20.09
N HIS A 81 -12.94 3.61 20.52
CA HIS A 81 -13.05 2.15 20.54
C HIS A 81 -13.98 1.71 21.67
N TYR A 82 -14.83 0.71 21.44
CA TYR A 82 -15.76 0.18 22.46
C TYR A 82 -15.03 -0.33 23.70
N GLN A 83 -13.84 -0.91 23.50
CA GLN A 83 -12.96 -1.40 24.56
C GLN A 83 -11.54 -0.85 24.35
N PRO A 84 -11.25 0.39 24.77
CA PRO A 84 -9.93 0.98 24.61
C PRO A 84 -8.85 0.13 25.26
N ILE A 85 -7.70 0.04 24.60
CA ILE A 85 -6.54 -0.70 25.10
C ILE A 85 -5.64 0.29 25.86
N ASP A 86 -5.16 -0.11 27.03
CA ASP A 86 -4.21 0.69 27.79
C ASP A 86 -2.87 0.76 27.04
N LEU A 87 -2.37 1.97 26.79
CA LEU A 87 -1.07 2.18 26.13
C LEU A 87 0.04 2.11 27.18
N ASN A 88 0.57 0.91 27.42
CA ASN A 88 1.59 0.64 28.43
C ASN A 88 2.68 -0.30 27.89
N ALA A 89 3.66 -0.65 28.72
CA ALA A 89 4.79 -1.48 28.30
C ALA A 89 4.39 -2.90 27.83
N ASN A 90 3.31 -3.46 28.38
CA ASN A 90 2.84 -4.79 28.00
C ASN A 90 2.20 -4.76 26.61
N THR A 91 1.25 -3.85 26.39
CA THR A 91 0.56 -3.70 25.10
C THR A 91 1.51 -3.19 24.02
N SER A 92 2.51 -2.39 24.40
CA SER A 92 3.63 -2.01 23.53
C SER A 92 4.39 -3.24 23.01
N ALA A 93 4.75 -4.16 23.92
CA ALA A 93 5.46 -5.37 23.55
C ALA A 93 4.61 -6.30 22.67
N GLU A 94 3.30 -6.42 22.95
CA GLU A 94 2.37 -7.20 22.14
C GLU A 94 2.24 -6.64 20.72
N VAL A 95 2.03 -5.32 20.57
CA VAL A 95 1.94 -4.67 19.26
C VAL A 95 3.24 -4.82 18.47
N ALA A 96 4.38 -4.69 19.14
CA ALA A 96 5.68 -4.91 18.49
C ALA A 96 5.88 -6.38 18.08
N ASP A 97 5.43 -7.35 18.88
CA ASP A 97 5.49 -8.77 18.53
C ASP A 97 4.58 -9.09 17.34
N ILE A 98 3.36 -8.53 17.30
CA ILE A 98 2.45 -8.64 16.14
C ILE A 98 3.10 -8.01 14.90
N PHE A 99 3.71 -6.83 15.03
CA PHE A 99 4.40 -6.18 13.92
C PHE A 99 5.53 -7.05 13.36
N ILE A 100 6.33 -7.69 14.22
CA ILE A 100 7.41 -8.59 13.80
C ILE A 100 6.87 -9.85 13.11
N ASP A 101 5.76 -10.39 13.63
CA ASP A 101 5.09 -11.55 13.04
C ASP A 101 4.55 -11.23 11.65
N GLU A 102 3.85 -10.10 11.49
CA GLU A 102 3.36 -9.63 10.18
C GLU A 102 4.51 -9.28 9.21
N LEU A 103 5.66 -8.86 9.73
CA LEU A 103 6.83 -8.54 8.91
C LEU A 103 7.47 -9.79 8.29
N ASP A 104 7.49 -10.93 8.98
CA ASP A 104 8.03 -12.19 8.47
C ASP A 104 7.39 -13.42 9.15
N ASN A 105 6.10 -13.63 8.86
CA ASN A 105 5.27 -14.69 9.45
C ASN A 105 5.74 -16.12 9.11
N ARG A 106 6.64 -16.27 8.12
CA ARG A 106 7.24 -17.55 7.74
C ARG A 106 8.67 -17.73 8.26
N GLY A 107 9.27 -16.68 8.82
CA GLY A 107 10.66 -16.68 9.27
C GLY A 107 11.67 -16.88 8.14
N ILE A 108 11.31 -16.51 6.90
CA ILE A 108 12.13 -16.75 5.71
C ILE A 108 13.16 -15.63 5.51
N VAL A 109 12.83 -14.40 5.92
CA VAL A 109 13.66 -13.22 5.68
C VAL A 109 14.57 -12.90 6.87
N LEU A 110 14.03 -12.98 8.09
CA LEU A 110 14.71 -12.58 9.31
C LEU A 110 15.46 -13.76 9.96
N LYS A 111 16.62 -13.46 10.54
CA LYS A 111 17.37 -14.38 11.43
C LYS A 111 17.11 -14.05 12.88
N GLN A 112 17.46 -14.97 13.78
CA GLN A 112 17.28 -14.77 15.23
C GLN A 112 17.94 -13.48 15.74
N ASN A 113 19.13 -13.15 15.25
CA ASN A 113 19.82 -11.90 15.59
C ASN A 113 19.06 -10.65 15.10
N ASP A 114 18.43 -10.72 13.93
CA ASP A 114 17.64 -9.62 13.39
C ASP A 114 16.41 -9.35 14.28
N ILE A 115 15.72 -10.42 14.70
CA ILE A 115 14.60 -10.34 15.65
C ILE A 115 15.04 -9.72 16.97
N GLN A 116 16.19 -10.11 17.51
CA GLN A 116 16.75 -9.52 18.73
C GLN A 116 17.02 -8.02 18.58
N LEU A 117 17.53 -7.59 17.41
CA LEU A 117 17.77 -6.18 17.13
C LEU A 117 16.48 -5.36 17.04
N ILE A 118 15.43 -5.89 16.40
CA ILE A 118 14.12 -5.22 16.32
C ILE A 118 13.46 -5.18 17.71
N SER A 119 13.55 -6.28 18.46
CA SER A 119 12.87 -6.44 19.75
C SER A 119 13.49 -5.63 20.90
N LYS A 120 14.68 -5.04 20.72
CA LYS A 120 15.47 -4.42 21.79
C LYS A 120 14.68 -3.40 22.63
N ASN A 121 13.81 -2.60 22.00
CA ASN A 121 13.03 -1.54 22.66
C ASN A 121 11.52 -1.76 22.54
N LYS A 122 11.07 -3.00 22.39
CA LYS A 122 9.66 -3.30 22.10
C LYS A 122 8.67 -2.85 23.19
N THR A 123 9.11 -2.80 24.44
CA THR A 123 8.30 -2.34 25.58
C THR A 123 8.17 -0.80 25.65
N ALA A 124 8.95 -0.07 24.87
CA ALA A 124 8.97 1.40 24.86
C ALA A 124 8.37 2.01 23.59
N LEU A 125 7.66 1.23 22.75
CA LEU A 125 7.09 1.68 21.49
C LEU A 125 6.07 2.81 21.71
N PHE A 126 5.14 2.67 22.66
CA PHE A 126 4.16 3.72 22.92
C PHE A 126 4.77 4.98 23.55
N ASP A 127 5.78 4.83 24.41
CA ASP A 127 6.52 5.97 24.97
C ASP A 127 7.24 6.74 23.85
N GLN A 128 7.86 6.03 22.91
CA GLN A 128 8.49 6.64 21.73
C GLN A 128 7.46 7.35 20.85
N ILE A 129 6.31 6.72 20.57
CA ILE A 129 5.22 7.34 19.80
C ILE A 129 4.75 8.64 20.45
N ASN A 130 4.51 8.63 21.76
CA ASN A 130 4.06 9.81 22.51
C ASN A 130 5.12 10.91 22.55
N ALA A 131 6.40 10.54 22.58
CA ALA A 131 7.52 11.48 22.50
C ALA A 131 7.81 11.98 21.06
N GLY A 132 7.05 11.54 20.04
CA GLY A 132 7.34 11.86 18.64
C GLY A 132 8.59 11.17 18.08
N ASN A 133 9.13 10.18 18.79
CA ASN A 133 10.34 9.44 18.44
C ASN A 133 10.01 8.28 17.47
N ASN A 134 10.79 8.16 16.39
CA ASN A 134 10.63 7.14 15.36
C ASN A 134 11.69 6.02 15.43
N ASP A 135 12.50 5.96 16.49
CA ASP A 135 13.65 5.06 16.58
C ASP A 135 13.28 3.59 16.38
N PHE A 136 12.18 3.11 16.99
CA PHE A 136 11.73 1.73 16.81
C PHE A 136 11.50 1.39 15.33
N ILE A 137 10.73 2.22 14.61
CA ILE A 137 10.39 1.93 13.21
C ILE A 137 11.58 2.12 12.28
N ILE A 138 12.47 3.10 12.57
CA ILE A 138 13.70 3.32 11.81
C ILE A 138 14.61 2.10 11.97
N ASN A 139 14.87 1.66 13.21
CA ASN A 139 15.68 0.48 13.48
C ASN A 139 15.09 -0.78 12.85
N ALA A 140 13.78 -1.00 12.98
CA ALA A 140 13.11 -2.13 12.35
C ALA A 140 13.29 -2.13 10.82
N THR A 141 13.11 -0.97 10.19
CA THR A 141 13.28 -0.79 8.75
C THR A 141 14.72 -1.07 8.30
N GLU A 142 15.70 -0.57 9.03
CA GLU A 142 17.11 -0.79 8.72
C GLU A 142 17.52 -2.26 8.86
N VAL A 143 17.09 -2.92 9.94
CA VAL A 143 17.32 -4.35 10.16
C VAL A 143 16.69 -5.17 9.04
N TYR A 144 15.42 -4.90 8.70
CA TYR A 144 14.72 -5.60 7.65
C TYR A 144 15.38 -5.41 6.28
N ARG A 145 15.80 -4.18 5.94
CA ARG A 145 16.53 -3.90 4.69
C ARG A 145 17.85 -4.66 4.59
N ARG A 146 18.59 -4.80 5.70
CA ARG A 146 19.81 -5.62 5.74
C ARG A 146 19.51 -7.10 5.59
N ALA A 147 18.41 -7.57 6.17
CA ALA A 147 17.95 -8.95 6.02
C ALA A 147 17.61 -9.26 4.56
N LEU A 148 16.85 -8.39 3.87
CA LEU A 148 16.56 -8.53 2.43
C LEU A 148 17.84 -8.65 1.59
N LYS A 149 18.83 -7.77 1.80
CA LYS A 149 20.13 -7.88 1.10
C LYS A 149 20.86 -9.20 1.37
N THR A 150 20.70 -9.75 2.58
CA THR A 150 21.26 -11.05 2.93
C THR A 150 20.57 -12.16 2.14
N VAL A 151 19.24 -12.12 2.06
CA VAL A 151 18.43 -13.04 1.26
C VAL A 151 18.81 -12.95 -0.22
N ASP A 152 18.89 -11.75 -0.79
CA ASP A 152 19.33 -11.53 -2.18
C ASP A 152 20.70 -12.17 -2.44
N SER A 153 21.64 -12.00 -1.51
CA SER A 153 22.98 -12.58 -1.61
C SER A 153 22.93 -14.12 -1.60
N VAL A 154 22.08 -14.71 -0.77
CA VAL A 154 21.86 -16.17 -0.75
C VAL A 154 21.23 -16.64 -2.06
N LEU A 155 20.20 -15.96 -2.55
CA LEU A 155 19.50 -16.28 -3.79
C LEU A 155 20.44 -16.22 -5.00
N ASN A 156 21.32 -15.22 -5.05
CA ASN A 156 22.35 -15.09 -6.09
C ASN A 156 23.35 -16.26 -6.08
N VAL A 157 23.69 -16.78 -4.90
CA VAL A 157 24.51 -18.00 -4.82
C VAL A 157 23.71 -19.21 -5.29
N LEU A 158 22.45 -19.33 -4.90
CA LEU A 158 21.59 -20.45 -5.30
C LEU A 158 21.30 -20.47 -6.81
N SER A 159 21.15 -19.32 -7.46
CA SER A 159 20.91 -19.25 -8.92
C SER A 159 22.09 -19.76 -9.76
N SER A 160 23.30 -19.69 -9.21
CA SER A 160 24.51 -20.23 -9.84
C SER A 160 24.70 -21.74 -9.62
N LYS A 161 23.89 -22.38 -8.77
CA LYS A 161 24.02 -23.77 -8.35
C LYS A 161 22.88 -24.62 -8.90
N THR A 162 23.19 -25.81 -9.40
CA THR A 162 22.17 -26.83 -9.65
C THR A 162 21.66 -27.40 -8.32
N LEU A 163 20.39 -27.20 -8.01
CA LEU A 163 19.76 -27.75 -6.81
C LEU A 163 19.54 -29.26 -6.98
N ASN A 164 19.95 -30.04 -5.99
CA ASN A 164 19.78 -31.50 -5.99
C ASN A 164 18.46 -31.87 -5.30
N PHE A 165 17.57 -32.56 -6.02
CA PHE A 165 16.28 -33.01 -5.47
C PHE A 165 16.25 -34.49 -5.09
N ASN A 166 17.35 -35.22 -5.30
CA ASN A 166 17.49 -36.62 -4.88
C ASN A 166 17.84 -36.77 -3.39
N GLU A 167 17.98 -35.67 -2.66
CA GLU A 167 18.21 -35.68 -1.22
C GLU A 167 16.89 -35.92 -0.49
N ASN A 168 16.91 -36.71 0.58
CA ASN A 168 15.76 -36.93 1.47
C ASN A 168 15.51 -35.67 2.35
N ASP A 169 15.32 -34.52 1.71
CA ASP A 169 14.94 -33.29 2.36
C ASP A 169 13.49 -33.34 2.85
N THR A 170 13.22 -32.72 4.00
CA THR A 170 11.88 -32.57 4.56
C THR A 170 11.52 -31.10 4.64
N ALA A 171 10.31 -30.78 4.18
CA ALA A 171 9.70 -29.47 4.33
C ALA A 171 8.57 -29.55 5.36
N TYR A 172 8.61 -28.70 6.37
CA TYR A 172 7.58 -28.61 7.40
C TYR A 172 6.73 -27.37 7.15
N PHE A 173 5.43 -27.57 6.92
CA PHE A 173 4.46 -26.49 6.84
C PHE A 173 3.88 -26.28 8.22
N LEU A 174 4.16 -25.12 8.81
CA LEU A 174 3.60 -24.76 10.11
C LEU A 174 2.15 -24.28 9.93
N PRO A 175 1.23 -24.60 10.86
CA PRO A 175 -0.07 -23.95 10.93
C PRO A 175 0.08 -22.42 10.98
N LEU A 176 -0.87 -21.70 10.38
CA LEU A 176 -0.85 -20.23 10.28
C LEU A 176 -0.70 -19.51 11.63
N VAL A 177 -1.11 -20.14 12.73
CA VAL A 177 -1.07 -19.57 14.09
C VAL A 177 0.23 -19.87 14.85
N THR A 178 1.18 -20.58 14.24
CA THR A 178 2.42 -20.98 14.92
C THR A 178 3.46 -19.89 14.77
N LYS A 179 4.13 -19.53 15.86
CA LYS A 179 5.26 -18.60 15.79
C LYS A 179 6.31 -19.11 14.79
N PRO A 180 6.79 -18.26 13.88
CA PRO A 180 7.85 -18.64 12.96
C PRO A 180 9.10 -19.02 13.74
N PHE A 181 9.70 -20.14 13.35
CA PHE A 181 11.08 -20.41 13.70
C PHE A 181 11.95 -19.37 13.00
N TYR A 182 12.96 -18.78 13.65
CA TYR A 182 13.95 -17.90 12.99
C TYR A 182 15.33 -18.56 13.01
N SER A 183 16.05 -18.45 11.90
CA SER A 183 17.33 -19.16 11.76
C SER A 183 18.40 -18.59 12.70
N PRO A 184 19.10 -19.43 13.49
CA PRO A 184 20.08 -18.94 14.48
C PRO A 184 21.36 -18.41 13.84
N THR A 185 21.74 -18.92 12.67
CA THR A 185 22.94 -18.50 11.95
C THR A 185 22.68 -18.36 10.45
N LEU A 186 23.57 -17.67 9.75
CA LEU A 186 23.50 -17.52 8.29
C LEU A 186 23.52 -18.87 7.57
N LYS A 187 24.28 -19.86 8.06
CA LYS A 187 24.32 -21.20 7.47
C LYS A 187 22.95 -21.89 7.50
N TYR A 188 22.27 -21.84 8.65
CA TYR A 188 20.91 -22.40 8.78
C TYR A 188 19.91 -21.62 7.93
N HIS A 189 20.06 -20.30 7.87
CA HIS A 189 19.21 -19.43 7.07
C HIS A 189 19.32 -19.71 5.58
N ALA A 190 20.54 -19.82 5.05
CA ALA A 190 20.78 -20.16 3.66
C ALA A 190 20.20 -21.54 3.29
N LYS A 191 20.34 -22.53 4.19
CA LYS A 191 19.74 -23.85 4.01
C LYS A 191 18.22 -23.81 4.03
N ARG A 192 17.61 -22.95 4.85
CA ARG A 192 16.15 -22.76 4.86
C ARG A 192 15.67 -22.14 3.56
N ILE A 193 16.34 -21.11 3.06
CA ILE A 193 16.02 -20.48 1.77
C ILE A 193 16.19 -21.51 0.64
N GLU A 194 17.27 -22.31 0.63
CA GLU A 194 17.46 -23.40 -0.33
C GLU A 194 16.29 -24.39 -0.31
N ARG A 195 15.85 -24.84 0.88
CA ARG A 195 14.70 -25.74 1.02
C ARG A 195 13.38 -25.09 0.60
N TYR A 196 13.20 -23.81 0.86
CA TYR A 196 12.02 -23.07 0.42
C TYR A 196 11.96 -23.02 -1.11
N VAL A 197 13.08 -22.68 -1.76
CA VAL A 197 13.18 -22.68 -3.22
C VAL A 197 12.91 -24.07 -3.79
N LYS A 198 13.57 -25.12 -3.26
CA LYS A 198 13.30 -26.52 -3.67
C LYS A 198 11.82 -26.87 -3.53
N SER A 199 11.22 -26.62 -2.36
CA SER A 199 9.82 -26.94 -2.10
C SER A 199 8.88 -26.22 -3.07
N LYS A 200 9.15 -24.95 -3.39
CA LYS A 200 8.34 -24.17 -4.33
C LYS A 200 8.53 -24.56 -5.78
N SER A 201 9.74 -24.94 -6.18
CA SER A 201 9.98 -25.51 -7.51
C SER A 201 9.24 -26.83 -7.69
N TYR A 202 9.26 -27.69 -6.67
CA TYR A 202 8.52 -28.95 -6.69
C TYR A 202 7.01 -28.74 -6.74
N ASP A 203 6.47 -27.88 -5.87
CA ASP A 203 5.05 -27.48 -5.83
C ASP A 203 4.57 -26.97 -7.20
N ARG A 204 5.36 -26.11 -7.86
CA ARG A 204 5.04 -25.58 -9.19
C ARG A 204 4.92 -26.67 -10.25
N VAL A 205 5.83 -27.63 -10.29
CA VAL A 205 5.82 -28.68 -11.32
C VAL A 205 4.75 -29.74 -11.04
N CYS A 206 4.52 -30.08 -9.76
CA CYS A 206 3.58 -31.13 -9.40
C CYS A 206 2.11 -30.66 -9.36
N ASN A 207 1.88 -29.39 -9.02
CA ASN A 207 0.53 -28.82 -8.85
C ASN A 207 0.19 -27.72 -9.87
N GLY A 208 1.12 -27.33 -10.74
CA GLY A 208 0.86 -26.37 -11.81
C GLY A 208 0.13 -27.01 -12.99
N GLU A 209 -0.85 -26.29 -13.55
CA GLU A 209 -1.59 -26.73 -14.75
C GLU A 209 -0.72 -26.72 -16.03
N GLU A 210 0.45 -26.07 -15.99
CA GLU A 210 1.36 -25.90 -17.14
C GLU A 210 2.27 -27.10 -17.42
N PHE A 211 2.43 -28.04 -16.49
CA PHE A 211 3.40 -29.13 -16.62
C PHE A 211 2.71 -30.50 -16.61
N ASP A 212 2.94 -31.30 -17.65
CA ASP A 212 2.61 -32.72 -17.63
C ASP A 212 3.37 -33.40 -16.48
N LYS A 213 2.77 -34.40 -15.82
CA LYS A 213 3.45 -35.14 -14.73
C LYS A 213 4.79 -35.69 -15.22
N ILE A 214 5.87 -35.11 -14.71
CA ILE A 214 7.24 -35.44 -15.12
C ILE A 214 7.80 -36.58 -14.23
N PRO A 215 8.51 -37.57 -14.77
CA PRO A 215 9.28 -38.53 -13.99
C PRO A 215 10.36 -37.84 -13.14
N GLU A 216 10.66 -38.37 -11.95
CA GLU A 216 11.66 -37.80 -11.01
C GLU A 216 13.05 -37.61 -11.62
N LYS A 217 13.45 -38.51 -12.53
CA LYS A 217 14.72 -38.44 -13.26
C LYS A 217 14.79 -37.19 -14.15
N ASP A 218 13.68 -36.81 -14.77
CA ASP A 218 13.60 -35.68 -15.69
C ASP A 218 13.37 -34.37 -14.92
N PHE A 219 12.78 -34.43 -13.71
CA PHE A 219 12.70 -33.28 -12.81
C PHE A 219 14.09 -32.75 -12.42
N ASN A 220 15.01 -33.64 -12.05
CA ASN A 220 16.38 -33.24 -11.69
C ASN A 220 17.17 -32.66 -12.86
N ALA A 221 16.92 -33.13 -14.10
CA ALA A 221 17.59 -32.61 -15.29
C ALA A 221 17.21 -31.15 -15.55
N ASN A 222 15.98 -30.76 -15.24
CA ASN A 222 15.45 -29.40 -15.43
C ASN A 222 15.37 -28.58 -14.14
N ALA A 223 15.92 -29.09 -13.03
CA ALA A 223 15.89 -28.47 -11.71
C ALA A 223 16.35 -27.01 -11.70
N GLN A 224 17.36 -26.68 -12.51
CA GLN A 224 17.86 -25.31 -12.62
C GLN A 224 16.82 -24.35 -13.21
N GLU A 225 16.10 -24.78 -14.25
CA GLU A 225 15.02 -24.00 -14.87
C GLU A 225 13.88 -23.75 -13.88
N TYR A 226 13.43 -24.79 -13.19
CA TYR A 226 12.34 -24.68 -12.21
C TYR A 226 12.69 -23.83 -11.00
N SER A 227 13.96 -23.83 -10.58
CA SER A 227 14.44 -22.99 -9.47
C SER A 227 14.61 -21.53 -9.87
N LYS A 228 14.98 -21.25 -11.12
CA LYS A 228 15.22 -19.89 -11.61
C LYS A 228 13.98 -18.99 -11.46
N THR A 229 12.82 -19.46 -11.90
CA THR A 229 11.59 -18.66 -11.80
C THR A 229 11.16 -18.41 -10.35
N ILE A 230 11.42 -19.36 -9.45
CA ILE A 230 11.15 -19.15 -8.01
C ILE A 230 12.11 -18.12 -7.42
N ILE A 231 13.38 -18.14 -7.83
CA ILE A 231 14.39 -17.17 -7.38
C ILE A 231 14.08 -15.76 -7.92
N GLU A 232 13.64 -15.64 -9.16
CA GLU A 232 13.30 -14.34 -9.78
C GLU A 232 12.05 -13.69 -9.16
N ASN A 233 11.12 -14.49 -8.63
CA ASN A 233 9.87 -14.02 -8.03
C ASN A 233 9.83 -14.18 -6.50
N PHE A 234 11.00 -14.25 -5.86
CA PHE A 234 11.11 -14.50 -4.42
C PHE A 234 10.50 -13.39 -3.56
#